data_AF-Q9EVY4-F1
#
_entry.id   AF-Q9EVY4-F1
#
_cell.length_a   1.000
_cell.length_b   1.000
_cell.length_c   1.000
_cell.angle_alpha   90.00
_cell.angle_beta   90.00
_cell.angle_gamma   90.00
#
_symmetry.space_group_name_H-M   'P 1'
#
loop_
_entity.id
_entity.type
_entity.pdbx_description
1 polymer ?
#
loop_
_entity_poly.entity_id
_entity_poly.type
_entity_poly.pdbx_seq_one_letter_code
_entity_poly.pdbx_strand_id
1 'polypeptide(L)'
;PMAYVLWNHFMNINPKTSRNWSNRDRFILSAGHGSAMLYSLLHLAGYDLSVEDLKNFRQWASKTPGHPEVNHTDGVEATTGPLGQGIANAVGMAMAEAHLAAKFNKPGFDIVDHYTFALNGDGDLMEGVSQEAASMAGHLKLGKLVLLYDSND
;
A
#
# COMPACT_ATOMS: atom_id res chain seq x y z
N PRO A 1 12.43 5.39 8.35
CA PRO A 1 13.57 5.12 7.43
C PRO A 1 13.20 4.26 6.22
N MET A 2 12.68 3.05 6.44
CA MET A 2 12.28 2.14 5.35
C MET A 2 11.28 2.75 4.38
N ALA A 3 10.28 3.49 4.88
CA ALA A 3 9.28 4.11 4.03
C ALA A 3 9.87 5.19 3.11
N TYR A 4 10.81 6.00 3.61
CA TYR A 4 11.53 6.97 2.78
C TYR A 4 12.32 6.28 1.67
N VAL A 5 13.08 5.23 2.02
CA VAL A 5 13.87 4.49 1.04
C VAL A 5 12.98 3.90 -0.05
N LEU A 6 11.88 3.24 0.34
CA LEU A 6 10.91 2.67 -0.58
C LEU A 6 10.32 3.74 -1.51
N TRP A 7 9.75 4.80 -0.94
CA TRP A 7 9.01 5.83 -1.70
C TRP A 7 9.91 6.68 -2.60
N ASN A 8 11.14 6.96 -2.17
CA ASN A 8 12.04 7.84 -2.92
C ASN A 8 12.88 7.10 -3.98
N HIS A 9 13.14 5.81 -3.80
CA HIS A 9 14.09 5.07 -4.65
C HIS A 9 13.50 3.87 -5.40
N PHE A 10 12.39 3.30 -4.95
CA PHE A 10 11.89 2.03 -5.49
C PHE A 10 10.48 2.14 -6.07
N MET A 11 9.58 2.88 -5.42
CA MET A 11 8.19 2.96 -5.86
C MET A 11 8.05 3.63 -7.23
N ASN A 12 7.38 2.93 -8.13
CA ASN A 12 6.99 3.42 -9.43
C ASN A 12 5.54 3.94 -9.40
N ILE A 13 5.38 5.21 -9.03
CA ILE A 13 4.08 5.88 -8.91
C ILE A 13 4.07 7.20 -9.67
N ASN A 14 2.88 7.69 -10.02
CA ASN A 14 2.70 9.02 -10.60
C ASN A 14 1.60 9.78 -9.86
N PRO A 15 1.94 10.58 -8.84
CA PRO A 15 0.96 11.33 -8.04
C PRO A 15 0.10 12.29 -8.87
N LYS A 16 0.60 12.79 -10.01
CA LYS A 16 -0.18 13.66 -10.92
C LYS A 16 -1.41 12.98 -11.53
N THR A 17 -1.41 11.65 -11.59
CA THR A 17 -2.57 10.87 -12.06
C THR A 17 -3.34 10.21 -10.92
N SER A 18 -3.08 10.63 -9.66
CA SER A 18 -3.68 10.04 -8.47
C SER A 18 -3.50 8.51 -8.50
N ARG A 19 -4.61 7.74 -8.41
CA ARG A 19 -4.66 6.28 -8.50
C ARG A 19 -5.18 5.78 -9.85
N ASN A 20 -5.24 6.63 -10.87
CA ASN A 20 -5.82 6.28 -12.17
C ASN A 20 -4.88 5.48 -13.07
N TRP A 21 -3.56 5.58 -12.85
CA TRP A 21 -2.61 4.75 -13.58
C TRP A 21 -2.67 3.30 -13.09
N SER A 22 -3.14 2.40 -13.96
CA SER A 22 -3.36 0.99 -13.63
C SER A 22 -2.09 0.19 -13.35
N ASN A 23 -0.94 0.55 -13.93
CA ASN A 23 0.33 -0.18 -13.75
C ASN A 23 1.29 0.47 -12.73
N ARG A 24 0.80 1.36 -11.84
CA ARG A 24 1.61 1.89 -10.73
C ARG A 24 1.97 0.80 -9.71
N ASP A 25 3.02 0.96 -8.93
CA ASP A 25 3.21 0.14 -7.75
C ASP A 25 2.10 0.39 -6.72
N ARG A 26 1.77 -0.63 -5.94
CA ARG A 26 0.76 -0.54 -4.87
C ARG A 26 1.47 -0.47 -3.53
N PHE A 27 1.07 0.46 -2.66
CA PHE A 27 1.55 0.55 -1.29
C PHE A 27 0.39 0.48 -0.30
N ILE A 28 0.45 -0.49 0.61
CA ILE A 28 -0.52 -0.65 1.69
C ILE A 28 0.20 -0.44 3.02
N LEU A 29 -0.30 0.47 3.85
CA LEU A 29 0.11 0.55 5.26
C LEU A 29 -0.78 -0.39 6.07
N SER A 30 -0.34 -1.64 6.31
CA SER A 30 -1.12 -2.61 7.11
C SER A 30 -1.22 -2.18 8.56
N ALA A 31 -0.11 -1.70 9.12
CA ALA A 31 -0.05 -1.04 10.42
C ALA A 31 -0.68 0.37 10.35
N GLY A 32 -1.99 0.42 10.08
CA GLY A 32 -2.71 1.63 9.70
C GLY A 32 -2.73 2.74 10.75
N HIS A 33 -2.41 2.41 12.01
CA HIS A 33 -2.22 3.42 13.06
C HIS A 33 -1.07 4.39 12.73
N GLY A 34 -0.11 4.01 11.88
CA GLY A 34 0.94 4.87 11.33
C GLY A 34 0.45 5.88 10.28
N SER A 35 -0.84 6.22 10.26
CA SER A 35 -1.50 7.05 9.25
C SER A 35 -0.83 8.40 9.01
N ALA A 36 -0.35 9.06 10.07
CA ALA A 36 0.35 10.35 9.95
C ALA A 36 1.62 10.26 9.08
N MET A 37 2.34 9.13 9.12
CA MET A 37 3.48 8.87 8.24
C MET A 37 3.03 8.72 6.80
N LEU A 38 1.97 7.93 6.54
CA LEU A 38 1.43 7.77 5.19
C LEU A 38 1.01 9.10 4.59
N TYR A 39 0.29 9.94 5.33
CA TYR A 39 -0.14 11.26 4.85
C TYR A 39 1.05 12.19 4.57
N SER A 40 2.09 12.12 5.40
CA SER A 40 3.34 12.86 5.16
C SER A 40 4.03 12.41 3.87
N LEU A 41 4.09 11.10 3.60
CA LEU A 41 4.64 10.55 2.35
C LEU A 41 3.82 11.00 1.14
N LEU A 42 2.49 10.93 1.23
CA LEU A 42 1.58 11.32 0.16
C LEU A 42 1.71 12.82 -0.18
N HIS A 43 1.74 13.67 0.84
CA HIS A 43 1.98 15.11 0.68
C HIS A 43 3.32 15.38 -0.02
N LEU A 44 4.41 14.77 0.46
CA LEU A 44 5.76 14.97 -0.09
C LEU A 44 5.91 14.39 -1.50
N ALA A 45 5.20 13.31 -1.83
CA ALA A 45 5.17 12.74 -3.16
C ALA A 45 4.38 13.61 -4.16
N GLY A 46 3.50 14.49 -3.68
CA GLY A 46 2.70 15.40 -4.50
C GLY A 46 1.31 14.88 -4.88
N TYR A 47 0.73 14.01 -4.05
CA TYR A 47 -0.72 13.71 -4.11
C TYR A 47 -1.55 14.92 -3.65
N ASP A 48 -2.88 14.88 -3.84
CA ASP A 48 -3.81 15.94 -3.43
C ASP A 48 -4.06 15.98 -1.90
N LEU A 49 -2.96 16.22 -1.17
CA LEU A 49 -2.87 16.42 0.26
C LEU A 49 -1.98 17.64 0.51
N SER A 50 -2.58 18.70 1.03
CA SER A 50 -1.87 19.95 1.37
C SER A 50 -1.29 19.92 2.78
N VAL A 51 -0.41 20.87 3.10
CA VAL A 51 0.06 21.09 4.48
C VAL A 51 -1.11 21.40 5.43
N GLU A 52 -2.15 22.09 4.96
CA GLU A 52 -3.35 22.37 5.76
C GLU A 52 -4.17 21.11 6.04
N ASP A 53 -4.21 20.17 5.10
CA ASP A 53 -4.84 18.85 5.36
C ASP A 53 -4.07 18.10 6.46
N LEU A 54 -2.73 18.15 6.46
CA LEU A 54 -1.91 17.54 7.51
C LEU A 54 -2.16 18.19 8.89
N LYS A 55 -2.31 19.52 8.94
CA LYS A 55 -2.64 20.24 10.17
C LYS A 55 -4.03 19.89 10.71
N ASN A 56 -4.96 19.52 9.82
CA ASN A 56 -6.31 19.09 10.17
C ASN A 56 -6.42 17.58 10.43
N PHE A 57 -5.32 16.90 10.74
CA PHE A 57 -5.33 15.48 11.09
C PHE A 57 -6.37 15.16 12.17
N ARG A 58 -7.18 14.12 11.90
CA ARG A 58 -8.27 13.62 12.76
C ARG A 58 -9.40 14.61 13.02
N GLN A 59 -9.43 15.75 12.33
CA GLN A 59 -10.52 16.70 12.45
C GLN A 59 -11.71 16.27 11.59
N TRP A 60 -12.90 16.75 11.96
CA TRP A 60 -14.14 16.45 11.25
C TRP A 60 -14.02 16.83 9.76
N ALA A 61 -14.46 15.93 8.88
CA ALA A 61 -14.43 16.06 7.42
C ALA A 61 -13.02 16.28 6.79
N SER A 62 -11.94 16.13 7.56
CA SER A 62 -10.57 16.21 7.04
C SER A 62 -10.26 15.09 6.07
N LYS A 63 -9.37 15.34 5.10
CA LYS A 63 -8.79 14.32 4.20
C LYS A 63 -7.78 13.41 4.91
N THR A 64 -7.48 13.66 6.19
CA THR A 64 -6.47 12.99 7.00
C THR A 64 -7.09 12.35 8.25
N PRO A 65 -7.97 11.33 8.08
CA PRO A 65 -8.63 10.65 9.18
C PRO A 65 -7.66 9.91 10.11
N GLY A 66 -8.17 9.34 11.21
CA GLY A 66 -7.32 8.66 12.20
C GLY A 66 -6.62 7.41 11.69
N HIS A 67 -7.26 6.69 10.76
CA HIS A 67 -6.72 5.56 10.01
C HIS A 67 -6.93 5.82 8.52
N PRO A 68 -6.10 5.28 7.60
CA PRO A 68 -6.27 5.49 6.16
C PRO A 68 -7.63 4.98 5.69
N GLU A 69 -8.29 5.76 4.83
CA GLU A 69 -9.60 5.43 4.25
C GLU A 69 -9.51 5.49 2.72
N VAL A 70 -9.72 4.36 2.06
CA VAL A 70 -9.70 4.27 0.59
C VAL A 70 -10.85 5.10 0.01
N ASN A 71 -10.57 5.80 -1.09
CA ASN A 71 -11.48 6.73 -1.77
C ASN A 71 -11.80 8.04 -1.02
N HIS A 72 -11.32 8.20 0.21
CA HIS A 72 -11.43 9.46 0.96
C HIS A 72 -10.16 10.31 0.85
N THR A 73 -9.00 9.69 1.05
CA THR A 73 -7.69 10.34 0.94
C THR A 73 -7.02 9.98 -0.40
N ASP A 74 -6.52 10.97 -1.13
CA ASP A 74 -5.78 10.72 -2.38
C ASP A 74 -4.52 9.87 -2.13
N GLY A 75 -4.24 8.92 -3.03
CA GLY A 75 -3.12 7.98 -2.93
C GLY A 75 -3.23 6.87 -1.87
N VAL A 76 -4.29 6.83 -1.04
CA VAL A 76 -4.54 5.69 -0.14
C VAL A 76 -5.14 4.51 -0.93
N GLU A 77 -4.46 3.36 -0.89
CA GLU A 77 -4.85 2.16 -1.66
C GLU A 77 -5.86 1.26 -0.96
N ALA A 78 -5.90 1.28 0.38
CA ALA A 78 -6.79 0.44 1.18
C ALA A 78 -7.16 1.13 2.49
N THR A 79 -8.37 0.86 2.99
CA THR A 79 -8.75 1.24 4.36
C THR A 79 -8.11 0.27 5.33
N THR A 80 -7.22 0.76 6.20
CA THR A 80 -6.48 -0.08 7.14
C THR A 80 -6.60 0.46 8.57
N GLY A 81 -7.45 -0.18 9.35
CA GLY A 81 -7.58 0.04 10.79
C GLY A 81 -7.50 -1.28 11.55
N PRO A 82 -8.28 -2.30 11.15
CA PRO A 82 -8.13 -3.66 11.66
C PRO A 82 -6.80 -4.28 11.22
N LEU A 83 -6.02 -4.76 12.18
CA LEU A 83 -4.70 -5.36 11.96
C LEU A 83 -4.80 -6.64 11.11
N GLY A 84 -3.70 -6.97 10.41
CA GLY A 84 -3.57 -8.16 9.58
C GLY A 84 -4.30 -8.10 8.22
N GLN A 85 -5.42 -7.38 8.14
CA GLN A 85 -6.19 -7.26 6.89
C GLN A 85 -5.45 -6.49 5.79
N GLY A 86 -4.56 -5.56 6.15
CA GLY A 86 -3.72 -4.85 5.17
C GLY A 86 -2.78 -5.79 4.41
N ILE A 87 -2.18 -6.76 5.10
CA ILE A 87 -1.39 -7.84 4.47
C ILE A 87 -2.28 -8.65 3.52
N ALA A 88 -3.47 -9.06 3.97
CA ALA A 88 -4.39 -9.83 3.12
C ALA A 88 -4.81 -9.07 1.85
N ASN A 89 -5.08 -7.77 1.97
CA ASN A 89 -5.35 -6.89 0.83
C ASN A 89 -4.16 -6.84 -0.14
N ALA A 90 -2.93 -6.70 0.38
CA ALA A 90 -1.72 -6.70 -0.44
C ALA A 90 -1.51 -8.03 -1.18
N VAL A 91 -1.78 -9.16 -0.53
CA VAL A 91 -1.77 -10.48 -1.20
C VAL A 91 -2.78 -10.51 -2.34
N GLY A 92 -4.01 -10.05 -2.12
CA GLY A 92 -5.03 -9.96 -3.17
C GLY A 92 -4.61 -9.08 -4.36
N MET A 93 -3.99 -7.93 -4.09
CA MET A 93 -3.46 -7.05 -5.14
C MET A 93 -2.33 -7.70 -5.94
N ALA A 94 -1.41 -8.41 -5.28
CA ALA A 94 -0.34 -9.15 -5.95
C ALA A 94 -0.88 -10.34 -6.77
N MET A 95 -1.91 -11.04 -6.30
CA MET A 95 -2.60 -12.08 -7.07
C MET A 95 -3.23 -11.50 -8.34
N ALA A 96 -3.86 -10.33 -8.25
CA ALA A 96 -4.48 -9.66 -9.38
C ALA A 96 -3.42 -9.22 -10.42
N GLU A 97 -2.29 -8.66 -9.98
CA GLU A 97 -1.17 -8.32 -10.85
C GLU A 97 -0.68 -9.56 -11.62
N ALA A 98 -0.37 -10.66 -10.91
CA ALA A 98 0.14 -11.88 -11.51
C ALA A 98 -0.87 -12.50 -12.50
N HIS A 99 -2.16 -12.50 -12.15
CA HIS A 99 -3.22 -12.99 -13.03
C HIS A 99 -3.34 -12.15 -14.31
N LEU A 100 -3.36 -10.83 -14.18
CA LEU A 100 -3.53 -9.92 -15.31
C LEU A 100 -2.29 -9.93 -16.21
N ALA A 101 -1.08 -9.97 -15.64
CA ALA A 101 0.16 -10.12 -16.38
C ALA A 101 0.15 -11.40 -17.22
N ALA A 102 -0.21 -12.54 -16.62
CA ALA A 102 -0.31 -13.82 -17.34
C ALA A 102 -1.37 -13.83 -18.44
N LYS A 103 -2.43 -13.02 -18.29
CA LYS A 103 -3.54 -12.94 -19.25
C LYS A 103 -3.26 -11.99 -20.41
N PHE A 104 -2.56 -10.88 -20.17
CA PHE A 104 -2.49 -9.77 -21.11
C PHE A 104 -1.09 -9.44 -21.63
N ASN A 105 -0.02 -9.80 -20.92
CA ASN A 105 1.33 -9.55 -21.42
C ASN A 105 1.63 -10.41 -22.64
N LYS A 106 2.43 -9.88 -23.55
CA LYS A 106 2.91 -10.56 -24.77
C LYS A 106 4.41 -10.32 -24.90
N PRO A 107 5.14 -11.12 -25.71
CA PRO A 107 6.56 -10.86 -25.96
C PRO A 107 6.80 -9.42 -26.43
N GLY A 108 7.58 -8.65 -25.65
CA GLY A 108 7.88 -7.23 -25.89
C GLY A 108 6.82 -6.24 -25.42
N PHE A 109 5.75 -6.70 -24.74
CA PHE A 109 4.65 -5.87 -24.24
C PHE A 109 4.22 -6.30 -22.83
N ASP A 110 4.90 -5.74 -21.83
CA ASP A 110 4.56 -5.93 -20.42
C ASP A 110 3.57 -4.84 -19.97
N ILE A 111 2.29 -5.09 -20.24
CA ILE A 111 1.20 -4.13 -19.97
C ILE A 111 0.88 -4.09 -18.47
N VAL A 112 1.00 -5.24 -17.79
CA VAL A 112 0.90 -5.37 -16.35
C VAL A 112 2.23 -5.91 -15.83
N ASP A 113 2.96 -5.05 -15.16
CA ASP A 113 4.23 -5.35 -14.52
C ASP A 113 4.49 -4.30 -13.44
N HIS A 114 4.08 -4.59 -12.21
CA HIS A 114 4.28 -3.70 -11.08
C HIS A 114 4.42 -4.48 -9.77
N TYR A 115 4.97 -3.84 -8.75
CA TYR A 115 5.11 -4.40 -7.42
C TYR A 115 3.90 -4.10 -6.53
N THR A 116 3.76 -4.89 -5.47
CA THR A 116 2.87 -4.62 -4.35
C THR A 116 3.68 -4.66 -3.07
N PHE A 117 3.66 -3.56 -2.32
CA PHE A 117 4.35 -3.38 -1.05
C PHE A 117 3.33 -3.28 0.08
N ALA A 118 3.61 -3.94 1.21
CA ALA A 118 2.89 -3.68 2.45
C ALA A 118 3.87 -3.39 3.58
N LEU A 119 3.58 -2.37 4.40
CA LEU A 119 4.31 -2.12 5.63
C LEU A 119 3.47 -2.59 6.82
N ASN A 120 4.04 -3.48 7.63
CA ASN A 120 3.36 -4.14 8.74
C ASN A 120 4.18 -4.06 10.04
N GLY A 121 3.52 -4.29 11.17
CA GLY A 121 4.17 -4.44 12.48
C GLY A 121 3.85 -5.78 13.14
N ASP A 122 4.23 -5.94 14.40
CA ASP A 122 3.98 -7.16 15.19
C ASP A 122 2.50 -7.51 15.29
N GLY A 123 1.65 -6.50 15.53
CA GLY A 123 0.21 -6.68 15.64
C GLY A 123 -0.41 -7.28 14.38
N ASP A 124 0.10 -6.95 13.19
CA ASP A 124 -0.37 -7.59 11.95
C ASP A 124 0.02 -9.07 11.90
N LEU A 125 1.23 -9.41 12.35
CA LEU A 125 1.78 -10.77 12.28
C LEU A 125 1.18 -11.71 13.34
N MET A 126 0.61 -11.17 14.41
CA MET A 126 -0.13 -11.93 15.43
C MET A 126 -1.54 -12.32 14.97
N GLU A 127 -2.13 -11.59 14.03
CA GLU A 127 -3.48 -11.86 13.53
C GLU A 127 -3.51 -13.09 12.63
N GLY A 128 -4.44 -14.02 12.87
CA GLY A 128 -4.52 -15.28 12.10
C GLY A 128 -4.70 -15.07 10.59
N VAL A 129 -5.41 -14.01 10.19
CA VAL A 129 -5.64 -13.67 8.78
C VAL A 129 -4.34 -13.35 8.02
N SER A 130 -3.31 -12.81 8.71
CA SER A 130 -2.03 -12.54 8.06
C SER A 130 -1.28 -13.84 7.75
N GLN A 131 -1.43 -14.87 8.60
CA GLN A 131 -0.84 -16.19 8.40
C GLN A 131 -1.52 -16.94 7.25
N GLU A 132 -2.86 -16.87 7.16
CA GLU A 132 -3.61 -17.42 6.03
C GLU A 132 -3.17 -16.78 4.71
N ALA A 133 -3.09 -15.45 4.68
CA ALA A 133 -2.67 -14.68 3.51
C ALA A 133 -1.21 -14.99 3.12
N ALA A 134 -0.29 -15.01 4.09
CA ALA A 134 1.12 -15.32 3.86
C ALA A 134 1.33 -16.76 3.35
N SER A 135 0.64 -17.73 3.94
CA SER A 135 0.65 -19.13 3.49
C SER A 135 0.21 -19.25 2.03
N MET A 136 -0.89 -18.59 1.67
CA MET A 136 -1.40 -18.54 0.30
C MET A 136 -0.42 -17.85 -0.65
N ALA A 137 0.15 -16.70 -0.27
CA ALA A 137 1.12 -15.96 -1.07
C ALA A 137 2.39 -16.79 -1.35
N GLY A 138 2.87 -17.53 -0.35
CA GLY A 138 3.99 -18.45 -0.48
C GLY A 138 3.68 -19.61 -1.44
N HIS A 139 2.50 -20.23 -1.30
CA HIS A 139 2.05 -21.30 -2.19
C HIS A 139 1.95 -20.84 -3.65
N LEU A 140 1.39 -19.64 -3.88
CA LEU A 140 1.20 -19.03 -5.20
C LEU A 140 2.49 -18.41 -5.78
N LYS A 141 3.57 -18.36 -5.00
CA LYS A 141 4.87 -17.78 -5.40
C LYS A 141 4.77 -16.35 -5.92
N LEU A 142 4.08 -15.48 -5.17
CA LEU A 142 3.88 -14.08 -5.54
C LEU A 142 5.17 -13.26 -5.42
N GLY A 143 6.09 -13.41 -6.38
CA GLY A 143 7.44 -12.83 -6.34
C GLY A 143 7.52 -11.30 -6.43
N LYS A 144 6.40 -10.62 -6.74
CA LYS A 144 6.30 -9.14 -6.75
C LYS A 144 5.58 -8.57 -5.52
N LEU A 145 5.28 -9.42 -4.53
CA LEU A 145 4.81 -8.99 -3.20
C LEU A 145 6.01 -8.83 -2.27
N VAL A 146 6.13 -7.65 -1.64
CA VAL A 146 7.19 -7.37 -0.67
C VAL A 146 6.57 -6.83 0.62
N LEU A 147 6.81 -7.52 1.73
CA LEU A 147 6.40 -7.07 3.06
C LEU A 147 7.57 -6.42 3.78
N LEU A 148 7.37 -5.19 4.25
CA LEU A 148 8.30 -4.42 5.06
C LEU A 148 7.82 -4.48 6.51
N TYR A 149 8.51 -5.28 7.31
CA TYR A 149 8.18 -5.46 8.71
C TYR A 149 8.96 -4.45 9.58
N ASP A 150 8.24 -3.56 10.24
CA ASP A 150 8.79 -2.71 11.30
C ASP A 150 8.89 -3.53 12.60
N SER A 151 10.00 -4.26 12.72
CA SER A 151 10.36 -5.04 13.92
C SER A 151 11.11 -4.12 14.88
N ASN A 152 10.46 -3.72 15.96
CA ASN A 152 10.94 -2.65 16.83
C ASN A 152 10.89 -2.97 18.33
N ASP A 153 10.61 -4.22 18.68
CA ASP A 153 10.72 -4.80 20.02
C ASP A 153 12.05 -5.56 20.23
#